data_AF-A0A1B2DVG9-F1
#
_entry.id   AF-A0A1B2DVG9-F1
#
_cell.length_a   1.000
_cell.length_b   1.000
_cell.length_c   1.000
_cell.angle_alpha   90.00
_cell.angle_beta   90.00
_cell.angle_gamma   90.00
#
_symmetry.space_group_name_H-M   'P 1'
#
loop_
_entity.id
_entity.type
_entity.pdbx_description
1 polymer ?
#
loop_
_entity_poly.entity_id
_entity_poly.type
_entity_poly.pdbx_seq_one_letter_code
_entity_poly.pdbx_strand_id
1 'polypeptide(L)'
;MKVEKAVIIDKLIEEMGLSRRAFAEKIGLPATTLQSMLSRGVGKASVDNVIKVCKGLGITTDQLEKMAEFGTTDLREIEKLDSNNKLSEEEIITLAAHQIGHDGPLSEQEIEQIKLAMKIALSREK
;
A
#
# COMPACT_ATOMS: atom_id res chain seq x y z
N MET A 1 2.77 9.23 14.03
CA MET A 1 4.15 9.69 14.31
C MET A 1 5.02 9.07 13.25
N LYS A 2 5.79 9.86 12.48
CA LYS A 2 6.59 9.33 11.37
C LYS A 2 7.78 8.55 11.92
N VAL A 3 8.01 7.33 11.41
CA VAL A 3 9.10 6.43 11.82
C VAL A 3 10.09 6.30 10.66
N GLU A 4 11.39 6.19 10.96
CA GLU A 4 12.38 5.96 9.93
C GLU A 4 12.25 4.57 9.30
N LYS A 5 12.29 4.52 7.96
CA LYS A 5 12.23 3.26 7.18
C LYS A 5 13.29 2.25 7.60
N ALA A 6 14.47 2.73 8.02
CA ALA A 6 15.55 1.85 8.48
C ALA A 6 15.14 1.07 9.75
N VAL A 7 14.48 1.73 10.69
CA VAL A 7 13.97 1.11 11.93
C VAL A 7 12.90 0.06 11.60
N ILE A 8 12.02 0.35 10.65
CA ILE A 8 10.98 -0.59 10.20
C ILE A 8 11.62 -1.82 9.55
N ILE A 9 12.57 -1.63 8.63
CA ILE A 9 13.29 -2.73 7.98
C ILE A 9 13.99 -3.60 9.03
N ASP A 10 14.68 -2.99 10.00
CA ASP A 10 15.36 -3.74 11.07
C ASP A 10 14.38 -4.58 11.88
N LYS A 11 13.26 -4.01 12.30
CA LYS A 11 12.22 -4.73 13.03
C LYS A 11 11.66 -5.91 12.24
N LEU A 12 11.38 -5.73 10.95
CA LEU A 12 10.86 -6.80 10.09
C LEU A 12 11.90 -7.93 9.89
N ILE A 13 13.19 -7.59 9.80
CA ILE A 13 14.26 -8.59 9.74
C ILE A 13 14.29 -9.42 11.04
N GLU A 14 14.14 -8.77 12.19
CA GLU A 14 14.08 -9.44 13.50
C GLU A 14 12.85 -10.33 13.64
N GLU A 15 11.68 -9.89 13.17
CA GLU A 15 10.44 -10.70 13.16
C GLU A 15 10.56 -11.96 12.29
N MET A 16 11.43 -11.95 11.27
CA MET A 16 11.78 -13.15 10.49
C MET A 16 12.75 -14.10 11.21
N GLY A 17 13.26 -13.74 12.39
CA GLY A 17 14.25 -14.52 13.13
C GLY A 17 15.65 -14.50 12.51
N LEU A 18 15.98 -13.48 11.72
CA LEU A 18 17.26 -13.38 11.02
C LEU A 18 18.10 -12.24 11.59
N SER A 19 19.43 -12.39 11.54
CA SER A 19 20.33 -11.24 11.70
C SER A 19 20.37 -10.42 10.41
N ARG A 20 20.72 -9.13 10.50
CA ARG A 20 20.95 -8.28 9.31
C ARG A 20 21.87 -8.95 8.30
N ARG A 21 22.93 -9.58 8.78
CA ARG A 21 23.90 -10.29 7.94
C ARG A 21 23.26 -11.47 7.22
N ALA A 22 22.57 -12.35 7.97
CA ALA A 22 21.89 -13.51 7.40
C ALA A 22 20.80 -13.11 6.40
N PHE A 23 20.06 -12.03 6.69
CA PHE A 23 19.07 -11.47 5.78
C PHE A 23 19.72 -10.93 4.49
N ALA A 24 20.81 -10.16 4.61
CA ALA A 24 21.55 -9.67 3.45
C ALA A 24 22.05 -10.82 2.55
N GLU A 25 22.64 -11.85 3.15
CA GLU A 25 23.09 -13.05 2.44
C GLU A 25 21.91 -13.76 1.74
N LYS A 26 20.78 -13.95 2.44
CA LYS A 26 19.56 -14.57 1.91
C LYS A 26 19.01 -13.86 0.67
N ILE A 27 19.04 -12.53 0.66
CA ILE A 27 18.55 -11.74 -0.48
C ILE A 27 19.62 -11.51 -1.55
N GLY A 28 20.88 -11.93 -1.33
CA GLY A 28 21.99 -11.73 -2.26
C GLY A 28 22.52 -10.28 -2.28
N LEU A 29 22.55 -9.61 -1.13
CA LEU A 29 23.20 -8.31 -0.93
C LEU A 29 24.44 -8.46 -0.03
N PRO A 30 25.53 -7.70 -0.27
CA PRO A 30 26.60 -7.61 0.70
C PRO A 30 26.09 -7.06 2.03
N ALA A 31 26.50 -7.65 3.15
CA ALA A 31 26.11 -7.19 4.48
C ALA A 31 26.48 -5.71 4.72
N THR A 32 27.60 -5.26 4.14
CA THR A 32 28.03 -3.86 4.16
C THR A 32 27.09 -2.94 3.40
N THR A 33 26.48 -3.40 2.31
CA THR A 33 25.49 -2.65 1.54
C THR A 33 24.21 -2.45 2.36
N LEU A 34 23.69 -3.51 2.97
CA LEU A 34 22.51 -3.41 3.85
C LEU A 34 22.81 -2.48 5.04
N GLN A 35 23.94 -2.68 5.71
CA GLN A 35 24.35 -1.86 6.84
C GLN A 35 24.46 -0.37 6.47
N SER A 36 25.06 -0.07 5.32
CA SER A 36 25.23 1.29 4.82
C SER A 36 23.90 1.96 4.46
N MET A 37 22.93 1.19 3.96
CA MET A 37 21.59 1.66 3.66
C MET A 37 20.80 1.99 4.94
N LEU A 38 20.90 1.12 5.95
CA LEU A 38 20.23 1.33 7.23
C LEU A 38 20.83 2.51 8.01
N SER A 39 22.15 2.73 7.93
CA SER A 39 22.81 3.81 8.69
C SER A 39 22.73 5.19 8.04
N ARG A 40 22.78 5.28 6.70
CA ARG A 40 22.71 6.57 5.98
C ARG A 40 21.29 7.02 5.64
N GLY A 41 20.32 6.12 5.82
CA GLY A 41 18.93 6.28 5.46
C GLY A 41 18.58 5.60 4.14
N VAL A 42 17.46 4.89 4.15
CA VAL A 42 16.95 4.09 3.01
C VAL A 42 16.73 4.95 1.76
N GLY A 43 16.32 6.21 1.92
CA GLY A 43 16.11 7.13 0.79
C GLY A 43 17.37 7.52 0.02
N LYS A 44 18.58 7.22 0.54
CA LYS A 44 19.86 7.46 -0.14
C LYS A 44 20.42 6.22 -0.84
N ALA A 45 19.77 5.07 -0.71
CA ALA A 45 20.17 3.85 -1.42
C ALA A 45 19.65 3.85 -2.86
N SER A 46 20.29 3.06 -3.72
CA SER A 46 19.77 2.82 -5.07
C SER A 46 18.41 2.15 -5.00
N VAL A 47 17.54 2.51 -5.95
CA VAL A 47 16.19 1.94 -6.07
C VAL A 47 16.24 0.41 -6.12
N ASP A 48 17.19 -0.16 -6.86
CA ASP A 48 17.39 -1.61 -6.94
C ASP A 48 17.62 -2.26 -5.57
N ASN A 49 18.44 -1.65 -4.71
CA ASN A 49 18.70 -2.17 -3.37
C ASN A 49 17.46 -2.07 -2.48
N VAL A 50 16.71 -0.98 -2.57
CA VAL A 50 15.46 -0.79 -1.82
C VAL A 50 14.43 -1.84 -2.23
N ILE A 51 14.22 -2.04 -3.55
CA ILE A 51 13.30 -3.04 -4.08
C ILE A 51 13.70 -4.45 -3.63
N LYS A 52 15.01 -4.77 -3.69
CA LYS A 52 15.52 -6.08 -3.32
C LYS A 52 15.30 -6.40 -1.84
N VAL A 53 15.48 -5.41 -0.96
CA VAL A 53 15.18 -5.56 0.46
C VAL A 53 13.68 -5.71 0.72
N CYS A 54 12.84 -4.87 0.12
CA CYS A 54 11.39 -4.97 0.28
C CYS A 54 10.86 -6.34 -0.18
N LYS A 55 11.33 -6.85 -1.33
CA LYS A 55 11.01 -8.19 -1.82
C LYS A 55 11.45 -9.28 -0.85
N GLY A 56 12.63 -9.15 -0.24
CA GLY A 56 13.14 -10.08 0.76
C GLY A 56 12.29 -10.13 2.04
N LEU A 57 11.64 -9.02 2.38
CA LEU A 57 10.71 -8.88 3.50
C LEU A 57 9.27 -9.26 3.14
N GLY A 58 8.96 -9.51 1.86
CA GLY A 58 7.61 -9.80 1.41
C GLY A 58 6.67 -8.59 1.38
N ILE A 59 7.22 -7.37 1.33
CA ILE A 59 6.44 -6.12 1.27
C ILE A 59 6.75 -5.32 0.00
N THR A 60 5.88 -4.39 -0.35
CA THR A 60 6.14 -3.39 -1.40
C THR A 60 6.85 -2.16 -0.83
N THR A 61 7.46 -1.36 -1.70
CA THR A 61 8.06 -0.07 -1.32
C THR A 61 7.00 0.92 -0.82
N ASP A 62 5.77 0.80 -1.33
CA ASP A 62 4.64 1.61 -0.93
C ASP A 62 4.14 1.24 0.48
N GLN A 63 4.05 -0.05 0.79
CA GLN A 63 3.78 -0.52 2.16
C GLN A 63 4.84 -0.02 3.13
N LEU A 64 6.13 -0.04 2.76
CA LEU A 64 7.20 0.52 3.59
C LEU A 64 7.04 2.03 3.83
N GLU A 65 6.59 2.80 2.83
CA GLU A 65 6.30 4.23 3.00
C GLU A 65 5.15 4.44 3.98
N LYS A 66 4.06 3.68 3.82
CA LYS A 66 2.90 3.74 4.73
C LYS A 66 3.29 3.35 6.15
N MET A 67 4.07 2.29 6.33
CA MET A 67 4.61 1.92 7.65
C MET A 67 5.37 3.10 8.28
N ALA A 68 6.19 3.79 7.49
CA ALA A 68 6.94 4.96 7.95
C ALA A 68 6.03 6.15 8.27
N GLU A 69 4.97 6.38 7.50
CA GLU A 69 4.03 7.48 7.69
C GLU A 69 3.15 7.28 8.93
N PHE A 70 2.53 6.09 9.05
CA PHE A 70 1.57 5.77 10.11
C PHE A 70 2.23 5.24 11.38
N GLY A 71 3.49 4.78 11.30
CA GLY A 71 4.24 4.26 12.44
C GLY A 71 3.77 2.88 12.90
N THR A 72 3.14 2.10 12.00
CA THR A 72 2.67 0.74 12.25
C THR A 72 3.36 -0.24 11.31
N THR A 73 3.58 -1.49 11.76
CA THR A 73 4.03 -2.60 10.91
C THR A 73 2.91 -3.61 10.65
N ASP A 74 1.69 -3.36 11.15
CA ASP A 74 0.55 -4.23 10.90
C ASP A 74 0.03 -4.02 9.47
N LEU A 75 0.28 -5.00 8.60
CA LEU A 75 -0.16 -4.99 7.22
C LEU A 75 -1.69 -4.85 7.09
N ARG A 76 -2.47 -5.38 8.05
CA ARG A 76 -3.94 -5.27 8.02
C ARG A 76 -4.40 -3.84 8.26
N GLU A 77 -3.68 -3.10 9.10
CA GLU A 77 -3.95 -1.69 9.35
C GLU A 77 -3.62 -0.86 8.11
N ILE A 78 -2.51 -1.19 7.43
CA ILE A 78 -2.08 -0.53 6.19
C ILE A 78 -3.05 -0.81 5.03
N GLU A 79 -3.53 -2.04 4.89
CA GLU A 79 -4.51 -2.42 3.86
C GLU A 79 -5.87 -1.73 4.07
N LYS A 80 -6.26 -1.49 5.33
CA LYS A 80 -7.46 -0.71 5.64
C LYS A 80 -7.31 0.76 5.23
N LEU A 81 -6.11 1.33 5.36
CA LEU A 81 -5.83 2.69 4.92
C LEU A 81 -5.92 2.83 3.40
N ASP A 82 -5.48 1.80 2.65
CA ASP A 82 -5.71 1.74 1.20
C ASP A 82 -7.17 1.58 0.82
N SER A 83 -7.92 0.80 1.59
CA SER A 83 -9.36 0.59 1.37
C SER A 83 -10.15 1.88 1.62
N ASN A 84 -9.74 2.72 2.58
CA ASN A 84 -10.33 4.05 2.79
C ASN A 84 -10.03 5.04 1.64
N ASN A 85 -9.03 4.76 0.82
CA ASN A 85 -8.70 5.58 -0.36
C ASN A 85 -9.31 5.04 -1.66
N LYS A 86 -9.90 3.84 -1.61
CA LYS A 86 -10.67 3.28 -2.72
C LYS A 86 -12.15 3.51 -2.42
N LEU A 87 -12.70 4.52 -3.07
CA LEU A 87 -14.14 4.81 -2.98
C LEU A 87 -14.93 3.54 -3.30
N SER A 88 -15.93 3.23 -2.47
CA SER A 88 -16.89 2.16 -2.74
C SER A 88 -17.66 2.44 -4.03
N GLU A 89 -18.29 1.42 -4.63
CA GLU A 89 -19.13 1.63 -5.81
C GLU A 89 -20.23 2.65 -5.53
N GLU A 90 -20.79 2.64 -4.33
CA GLU A 90 -21.83 3.56 -3.87
C GLU A 90 -21.31 5.00 -3.80
N GLU A 91 -20.10 5.20 -3.28
CA GLU A 91 -19.44 6.51 -3.21
C GLU A 91 -19.11 7.05 -4.60
N ILE A 92 -18.62 6.19 -5.51
CA ILE A 92 -18.34 6.56 -6.90
C ILE A 92 -19.61 7.04 -7.60
N ILE A 93 -20.71 6.29 -7.48
CA ILE A 93 -21.98 6.63 -8.12
C ILE A 93 -22.56 7.92 -7.52
N THR A 94 -22.48 8.10 -6.19
CA THR A 94 -22.95 9.32 -5.52
C THR A 94 -22.15 10.55 -5.95
N LEU A 95 -20.83 10.44 -6.04
CA LEU A 95 -19.97 11.51 -6.53
C LEU A 95 -20.26 11.86 -7.99
N ALA A 96 -20.50 10.85 -8.84
CA ALA A 96 -20.88 11.08 -10.24
C ALA A 96 -22.22 11.79 -10.36
N ALA A 97 -23.20 11.46 -9.51
CA ALA A 97 -24.48 12.14 -9.45
C ALA A 97 -24.32 13.61 -9.04
N HIS A 98 -23.45 13.91 -8.07
CA HIS A 98 -23.15 15.30 -7.66
C HIS A 98 -22.55 16.12 -8.81
N GLN A 99 -21.69 15.53 -9.65
CA GLN A 99 -21.12 16.21 -10.83
C GLN A 99 -22.17 16.63 -11.86
N ILE A 100 -23.33 15.99 -11.88
CA ILE A 100 -24.45 16.33 -12.78
C ILE A 100 -25.56 17.11 -12.06
N GLY A 101 -25.31 17.61 -10.84
CA GLY A 101 -26.23 18.48 -10.09
C GLY A 101 -27.24 17.75 -9.21
N HIS A 102 -27.02 16.47 -8.89
CA HIS A 102 -27.79 15.78 -7.85
C HIS A 102 -27.30 16.23 -6.47
N ASP A 103 -28.21 16.61 -5.57
CA ASP A 103 -27.88 16.97 -4.20
C ASP A 103 -28.23 15.83 -3.23
N GLY A 104 -27.33 15.59 -2.27
CA GLY A 104 -27.53 14.57 -1.25
C GLY A 104 -27.14 13.15 -1.70
N PRO A 105 -27.20 12.18 -0.77
CA PRO A 105 -26.88 10.79 -1.06
C PRO A 105 -27.98 10.14 -1.90
N LEU A 106 -27.60 9.24 -2.80
CA LEU A 106 -28.56 8.38 -3.48
C LEU A 106 -29.10 7.31 -2.51
N SER A 107 -30.37 6.98 -2.66
CA SER A 107 -30.98 5.85 -1.96
C SER A 107 -30.46 4.51 -2.49
N GLU A 108 -30.58 3.45 -1.70
CA GLU A 108 -30.21 2.09 -2.10
C GLU A 108 -30.91 1.67 -3.41
N GLN A 109 -32.18 2.03 -3.58
CA GLN A 109 -32.96 1.72 -4.77
C GLN A 109 -32.43 2.43 -6.02
N GLU A 110 -32.03 3.71 -5.91
CA GLU A 110 -31.47 4.47 -7.03
C GLU A 110 -30.12 3.90 -7.46
N ILE A 111 -29.29 3.52 -6.49
CA ILE A 111 -28.00 2.88 -6.75
C ILE A 111 -28.22 1.55 -7.50
N GLU A 112 -29.17 0.70 -7.08
CA GLU A 112 -29.48 -0.55 -7.77
C GLU A 112 -29.95 -0.33 -9.21
N GLN A 113 -30.81 0.67 -9.44
CA GLN A 113 -31.30 1.01 -10.78
C GLN A 113 -30.15 1.48 -11.69
N ILE A 114 -29.26 2.33 -11.19
CA ILE A 114 -28.08 2.80 -11.93
C ILE A 114 -27.17 1.62 -12.28
N LYS A 115 -26.87 0.73 -11.31
CA LYS A 115 -26.05 -0.47 -11.54
C LYS A 115 -26.66 -1.38 -12.61
N LEU A 116 -27.98 -1.60 -12.56
CA LEU A 116 -28.70 -2.39 -13.56
C LEU A 116 -28.63 -1.75 -14.95
N ALA A 117 -28.85 -0.44 -15.06
CA ALA A 117 -28.79 0.28 -16.32
C ALA A 117 -27.40 0.20 -16.97
N MET A 118 -26.33 0.41 -16.19
CA MET A 118 -24.94 0.26 -16.67
C MET A 118 -24.67 -1.17 -17.16
N LYS A 119 -25.09 -2.19 -16.41
CA LYS A 119 -24.93 -3.59 -16.79
C LYS A 119 -25.63 -3.90 -18.12
N ILE A 120 -26.84 -3.41 -18.32
CA ILE A 120 -27.58 -3.57 -19.57
C ILE A 120 -26.85 -2.87 -20.71
N ALA A 121 -26.40 -1.63 -20.52
CA ALA A 121 -25.68 -0.85 -21.54
C ALA A 121 -24.40 -1.58 -21.99
N LEU A 122 -23.58 -2.04 -21.05
CA LEU A 122 -22.33 -2.76 -21.33
C LEU A 122 -22.55 -4.15 -21.94
N SER A 123 -23.68 -4.80 -21.64
CA SER A 123 -24.01 -6.13 -22.19
C SER A 123 -24.53 -6.06 -23.64
N ARG A 124 -24.90 -4.87 -24.13
CA ARG A 124 -25.36 -4.65 -25.52
C ARG A 124 -24.22 -4.38 -26.50
N GLU A 125 -23.01 -4.14 -26.01
CA GLU A 125 -21.81 -3.93 -26.83
C GLU A 125 -21.00 -5.23 -27.08
N LYS A 126 -21.60 -6.40 -26.88
CA LYS A 126 -21.03 -7.71 -27.21
C LYS A 126 -21.88 -8.46 -28.24
#